data_AF-A0A545SP04-F1
#
_entry.id   AF-A0A545SP04-F1
#
_cell.length_a   1.000
_cell.length_b   1.000
_cell.length_c   1.000
_cell.angle_alpha   90.00
_cell.angle_beta   90.00
_cell.angle_gamma   90.00
#
_symmetry.space_group_name_H-M   'P 1'
#
loop_
_entity.id
_entity.type
_entity.pdbx_description
1 polymer ?
#
loop_
_entity_poly.entity_id
_entity_poly.type
_entity_poly.pdbx_seq_one_letter_code
_entity_poly.pdbx_strand_id
1 'polypeptide(L)'
;MKTWKQVLLGCIAGMGLSLSAQALVVYSVSDTSVVNCSGAPHGLWTNRDFGGGSCANYFSIDGTFTFYNDDADSDNWFATLAASAVNPQNRVASIDLMFTGFQDALADPSDYKREGGAPYDPLTMDFFAGIDGTIDIDGVVYDIDNFVGDHTFQFGLGANAKHAGELGGSAWVQSCGDQVDNGRCMTSHHWDLNLKFAEVPEPNSLVLLGIGVLGLIGIRRRNAKA
;
A
#
# COMPACT_ATOMS: atom_id res chain seq x y z
N MET A 1 -60.34 -45.87 -4.32
CA MET A 1 -59.35 -45.68 -3.22
C MET A 1 -57.96 -45.79 -3.85
N LYS A 2 -57.29 -44.68 -4.22
CA LYS A 2 -56.26 -43.95 -3.42
C LYS A 2 -55.19 -44.93 -2.89
N THR A 3 -53.91 -44.89 -3.28
CA THR A 3 -53.00 -43.74 -3.49
C THR A 3 -51.77 -44.14 -4.32
N TRP A 4 -51.39 -43.30 -5.29
CA TRP A 4 -50.05 -43.31 -5.92
C TRP A 4 -49.10 -42.47 -5.06
N LYS A 5 -47.99 -43.06 -4.60
CA LYS A 5 -46.90 -42.32 -3.93
C LYS A 5 -45.99 -41.74 -5.01
N GLN A 6 -46.08 -40.44 -5.23
CA GLN A 6 -45.10 -39.69 -6.01
C GLN A 6 -43.82 -39.56 -5.17
N VAL A 7 -42.74 -40.18 -5.63
CA VAL A 7 -41.39 -39.93 -5.11
C VAL A 7 -40.88 -38.68 -5.82
N LEU A 8 -40.90 -37.55 -5.11
CA LEU A 8 -40.30 -36.30 -5.56
C LEU A 8 -38.77 -36.48 -5.49
N LEU A 9 -38.14 -36.66 -6.64
CA LEU A 9 -36.68 -36.61 -6.77
C LEU A 9 -36.28 -35.13 -6.71
N GLY A 10 -35.81 -34.67 -5.55
CA GLY A 10 -35.32 -33.30 -5.37
C GLY A 10 -34.01 -33.09 -6.13
N CYS A 11 -34.06 -32.34 -7.23
CA CYS A 11 -32.86 -31.74 -7.82
C CYS A 11 -32.31 -30.70 -6.84
N ILE A 12 -31.31 -31.08 -6.05
CA ILE A 12 -30.47 -30.12 -5.31
C ILE A 12 -29.73 -29.30 -6.36
N ALA A 13 -30.22 -28.07 -6.59
CA ALA A 13 -29.53 -27.06 -7.37
C ALA A 13 -28.21 -26.75 -6.65
N GLY A 14 -27.12 -27.36 -7.12
CA GLY A 14 -25.77 -26.93 -6.79
C GLY A 14 -25.50 -25.61 -7.49
N MET A 15 -26.07 -24.52 -6.95
CA MET A 15 -25.57 -23.18 -7.22
C MET A 15 -24.17 -23.10 -6.62
N GLY A 16 -23.17 -23.40 -7.45
CA GLY A 16 -21.78 -23.10 -7.13
C GLY A 16 -21.68 -21.62 -6.87
N LEU A 17 -21.41 -21.26 -5.62
CA LEU A 17 -20.95 -19.93 -5.26
C LEU A 17 -19.58 -19.76 -5.92
N SER A 18 -19.56 -19.20 -7.13
CA SER A 18 -18.35 -18.61 -7.68
C SER A 18 -18.07 -17.36 -6.86
N LEU A 19 -17.38 -17.55 -5.73
CA LEU A 19 -16.72 -16.45 -5.05
C LEU A 19 -15.63 -15.98 -6.00
N SER A 20 -15.82 -14.80 -6.60
CA SER A 20 -14.73 -14.08 -7.25
C SER A 20 -13.72 -13.72 -6.18
N ALA A 21 -12.71 -14.56 -5.99
CA ALA A 21 -11.50 -14.16 -5.28
C ALA A 21 -10.77 -13.19 -6.23
N GLN A 22 -10.95 -11.89 -6.00
CA GLN A 22 -10.19 -10.87 -6.72
C GLN A 22 -8.81 -10.74 -6.07
N ALA A 23 -7.81 -10.59 -6.93
CA ALA A 23 -6.41 -10.52 -6.54
C ALA A 23 -6.10 -9.11 -6.01
N LEU A 24 -5.82 -9.03 -4.71
CA LEU A 24 -5.28 -7.84 -4.09
C LEU A 24 -3.81 -7.70 -4.49
N VAL A 25 -3.42 -6.57 -5.08
CA VAL A 25 -2.01 -6.34 -5.39
C VAL A 25 -1.31 -5.82 -4.12
N VAL A 26 -0.36 -6.60 -3.62
CA VAL A 26 0.41 -6.28 -2.41
C VAL A 26 1.88 -6.17 -2.75
N TYR A 27 2.50 -5.07 -2.33
CA TYR A 27 3.93 -4.86 -2.39
C TYR A 27 4.51 -4.85 -0.98
N SER A 28 5.64 -5.53 -0.78
CA SER A 28 6.48 -5.27 0.39
C SER A 28 7.19 -3.93 0.20
N VAL A 29 7.25 -3.14 1.27
CA VAL A 29 7.89 -1.83 1.32
C VAL A 29 9.20 -1.94 2.06
N SER A 30 10.25 -1.33 1.50
CA SER A 30 11.57 -1.25 2.11
C SER A 30 12.23 0.09 1.76
N ASP A 31 13.41 0.34 2.32
CA ASP A 31 14.21 1.53 2.02
C ASP A 31 14.58 1.65 0.54
N THR A 32 14.73 2.90 0.07
CA THR A 32 15.40 3.16 -1.21
C THR A 32 16.85 2.67 -1.18
N SER A 33 17.41 2.26 -2.32
CA SER A 33 18.85 1.93 -2.40
C SER A 33 19.79 3.12 -2.19
N VAL A 34 19.27 4.36 -2.20
CA VAL A 34 20.09 5.54 -1.92
C VAL A 34 20.42 5.63 -0.44
N VAL A 35 21.72 5.61 -0.19
CA VAL A 35 22.31 5.73 1.12
C VAL A 35 22.46 7.19 1.52
N ASN A 36 21.92 7.53 2.69
CA ASN A 36 22.20 8.79 3.39
C ASN A 36 22.83 8.48 4.76
N CYS A 37 23.31 9.49 5.48
CA CYS A 37 23.90 9.31 6.82
C CYS A 37 24.96 8.18 6.90
N SER A 38 26.16 8.42 6.36
CA SER A 38 27.33 7.52 6.54
C SER A 38 27.16 6.05 6.10
N GLY A 39 26.11 5.67 5.35
CA GLY A 39 26.00 4.28 4.90
C GLY A 39 24.61 3.66 4.86
N ALA A 40 23.60 4.27 5.50
CA ALA A 40 22.29 3.65 5.65
C ALA A 40 21.25 4.14 4.63
N PRO A 41 20.57 3.23 3.92
CA PRO A 41 19.36 3.59 3.17
C PRO A 41 18.23 4.01 4.12
N HIS A 42 17.19 4.65 3.59
CA HIS A 42 16.02 5.09 4.37
C HIS A 42 14.78 5.07 3.47
N GLY A 43 13.59 5.00 4.06
CA GLY A 43 12.33 5.14 3.31
C GLY A 43 11.36 6.15 3.92
N LEU A 44 11.65 6.62 5.14
CA LEU A 44 11.01 7.78 5.74
C LEU A 44 12.08 8.78 6.19
N TRP A 45 11.85 10.05 5.89
CA TRP A 45 12.68 11.15 6.37
C TRP A 45 11.83 12.33 6.84
N THR A 46 12.40 13.15 7.72
CA THR A 46 11.83 14.45 8.08
C THR A 46 12.92 15.50 8.27
N ASN A 47 12.53 16.77 8.33
CA ASN A 47 13.43 17.84 8.70
C ASN A 47 13.42 18.03 10.23
N ARG A 48 14.58 18.34 10.82
CA ARG A 48 14.82 19.01 12.14
C ARG A 48 14.05 18.66 13.44
N ASP A 49 13.15 17.68 13.50
CA ASP A 49 12.32 17.47 14.70
C ASP A 49 12.89 16.47 15.71
N PHE A 50 13.92 15.70 15.33
CA PHE A 50 14.57 14.76 16.25
C PHE A 50 15.97 15.23 16.62
N GLY A 51 16.18 15.50 17.92
CA GLY A 51 17.52 15.73 18.47
C GLY A 51 18.44 14.52 18.21
N GLY A 52 19.74 14.77 18.02
CA GLY A 52 20.73 13.70 17.79
C GLY A 52 21.53 13.78 16.49
N GLY A 53 21.50 14.91 15.78
CA GLY A 53 22.29 15.16 14.57
C GLY A 53 21.54 14.87 13.27
N SER A 54 22.19 15.09 12.11
CA SER A 54 21.54 14.96 10.79
C SER A 54 20.94 13.58 10.53
N CYS A 55 21.56 12.54 11.09
CA CYS A 55 21.14 11.15 10.98
C CYS A 55 19.85 10.80 11.73
N ALA A 56 19.46 11.60 12.73
CA ALA A 56 18.29 11.31 13.57
C ALA A 56 16.97 11.33 12.81
N ASN A 57 16.95 12.00 11.66
CA ASN A 57 15.74 12.16 10.87
C ASN A 57 15.59 11.13 9.75
N TYR A 58 16.51 10.18 9.63
CA TYR A 58 16.44 9.11 8.64
C TYR A 58 15.94 7.85 9.33
N PHE A 59 14.82 7.31 8.84
CA PHE A 59 14.20 6.11 9.35
C PHE A 59 14.24 5.01 8.28
N SER A 60 14.77 3.85 8.67
CA SER A 60 14.70 2.63 7.88
C SER A 60 13.29 2.06 7.96
N ILE A 61 12.62 1.84 6.83
CA ILE A 61 11.22 1.44 6.75
C ILE A 61 11.06 -0.03 6.33
N ASP A 62 10.04 -0.69 6.89
CA ASP A 62 9.56 -2.00 6.49
C ASP A 62 8.04 -2.04 6.61
N GLY A 63 7.35 -2.60 5.61
CA GLY A 63 5.89 -2.66 5.63
C GLY A 63 5.25 -3.21 4.37
N THR A 64 3.99 -2.85 4.16
CA THR A 64 3.19 -3.26 3.02
C THR A 64 2.46 -2.10 2.40
N PHE A 65 2.52 -2.00 1.07
CA PHE A 65 1.68 -1.14 0.26
C PHE A 65 0.66 -2.01 -0.44
N THR A 66 -0.62 -1.75 -0.19
CA THR A 66 -1.73 -2.54 -0.71
C THR A 66 -2.53 -1.69 -1.66
N PHE A 67 -2.67 -2.15 -2.89
CA PHE A 67 -3.38 -1.45 -3.96
C PHE A 67 -4.73 -2.12 -4.21
N TYR A 68 -5.80 -1.36 -4.06
CA TYR A 68 -7.19 -1.80 -4.19
C TYR A 68 -7.76 -1.25 -5.50
N ASN A 69 -7.82 -2.11 -6.51
CA ASN A 69 -8.27 -1.81 -7.87
C ASN A 69 -9.43 -2.74 -8.29
N ASP A 70 -10.34 -3.01 -7.35
CA ASP A 70 -11.38 -4.04 -7.40
C ASP A 70 -12.36 -3.91 -8.60
N ASP A 71 -12.33 -2.79 -9.31
CA ASP A 71 -13.09 -2.55 -10.54
C ASP A 71 -12.22 -1.83 -11.58
N ALA A 72 -11.84 -2.55 -12.65
CA ALA A 72 -11.05 -2.02 -13.75
C ALA A 72 -11.80 -0.95 -14.56
N ASP A 73 -13.13 -0.88 -14.42
CA ASP A 73 -13.98 0.11 -15.06
C ASP A 73 -14.34 1.28 -14.11
N SER A 74 -13.71 1.37 -12.92
CA SER A 74 -13.94 2.42 -11.93
C SER A 74 -12.66 3.19 -11.60
N ASP A 75 -12.75 4.53 -11.63
CA ASP A 75 -11.67 5.44 -11.21
C ASP A 75 -11.50 5.53 -9.66
N ASN A 76 -12.20 4.69 -8.89
CA ASN A 76 -12.22 4.75 -7.43
C ASN A 76 -11.10 3.92 -6.77
N TRP A 77 -9.97 3.74 -7.47
CA TRP A 77 -8.85 3.00 -6.90
C TRP A 77 -8.26 3.76 -5.71
N PHE A 78 -7.83 3.00 -4.72
CA PHE A 78 -7.19 3.52 -3.51
C PHE A 78 -6.06 2.60 -3.08
N ALA A 79 -5.18 3.09 -2.23
CA ALA A 79 -4.11 2.27 -1.67
C ALA A 79 -3.96 2.53 -0.17
N THR A 80 -3.34 1.58 0.53
CA THR A 80 -2.93 1.77 1.93
C THR A 80 -1.44 1.47 2.09
N LEU A 81 -0.78 2.24 2.94
CA LEU A 81 0.56 1.96 3.44
C LEU A 81 0.47 1.69 4.93
N ALA A 82 0.74 0.44 5.31
CA ALA A 82 0.93 0.03 6.70
C ALA A 82 2.41 -0.34 6.88
N ALA A 83 3.15 0.44 7.67
CA ALA A 83 4.59 0.26 7.81
C ALA A 83 5.08 0.63 9.21
N SER A 84 6.30 0.16 9.51
CA SER A 84 7.08 0.62 10.65
C SER A 84 8.40 1.20 10.15
N ALA A 85 8.91 2.23 10.81
CA ALA A 85 10.22 2.78 10.50
C ALA A 85 11.05 3.05 11.75
N VAL A 86 12.36 2.83 11.69
CA VAL A 86 13.26 2.96 12.85
C VAL A 86 14.48 3.81 12.50
N ASN A 87 14.80 4.79 13.35
CA ASN A 87 16.03 5.59 13.19
C ASN A 87 17.21 5.03 14.01
N PRO A 88 18.45 5.51 13.81
CA PRO A 88 19.63 5.04 14.56
C PRO A 88 19.57 5.24 16.09
N GLN A 89 18.65 6.07 16.58
CA GLN A 89 18.39 6.31 18.00
C GLN A 89 17.33 5.35 18.57
N ASN A 90 16.86 4.38 17.78
CA ASN A 90 15.80 3.43 18.10
C ASN A 90 14.43 4.06 18.36
N ARG A 91 14.16 5.23 17.79
CA ARG A 91 12.79 5.74 17.73
C ARG A 91 12.03 4.96 16.68
N VAL A 92 10.81 4.56 17.03
CA VAL A 92 9.96 3.74 16.16
C VAL A 92 8.78 4.59 15.69
N ALA A 93 8.64 4.68 14.38
CA ALA A 93 7.48 5.23 13.71
C ALA A 93 6.53 4.10 13.31
N SER A 94 5.25 4.21 13.66
CA SER A 94 4.16 3.42 13.07
C SER A 94 3.46 4.28 12.03
N ILE A 95 3.29 3.77 10.82
CA ILE A 95 2.79 4.51 9.66
C ILE A 95 1.53 3.80 9.17
N ASP A 96 0.43 4.54 9.08
CA ASP A 96 -0.85 4.07 8.55
C ASP A 96 -1.45 5.17 7.68
N LEU A 97 -1.33 5.02 6.36
CA LEU A 97 -1.75 6.01 5.38
C LEU A 97 -2.70 5.37 4.37
N MET A 98 -3.69 6.14 3.94
CA MET A 98 -4.61 5.83 2.85
C MET A 98 -4.42 6.83 1.72
N PHE A 99 -4.24 6.34 0.51
CA PHE A 99 -4.12 7.14 -0.72
C PHE A 99 -5.38 7.00 -1.55
N THR A 100 -5.89 8.10 -2.08
CA THR A 100 -7.14 8.16 -2.85
C THR A 100 -6.99 9.06 -4.08
N GLY A 101 -8.00 9.07 -4.95
CA GLY A 101 -7.97 9.90 -6.16
C GLY A 101 -6.88 9.45 -7.11
N PHE A 102 -6.95 8.18 -7.52
CA PHE A 102 -6.02 7.58 -8.47
C PHE A 102 -5.99 8.35 -9.80
N GLN A 103 -4.79 8.46 -10.38
CA GLN A 103 -4.55 9.09 -11.67
C GLN A 103 -3.50 8.27 -12.43
N ASP A 104 -3.82 7.89 -13.66
CA ASP A 104 -2.90 7.20 -14.58
C ASP A 104 -1.81 8.14 -15.14
N ALA A 105 -2.08 9.45 -15.14
CA ALA A 105 -1.14 10.48 -15.54
C ALA A 105 -1.45 11.80 -14.84
N LEU A 106 -0.40 12.60 -14.62
CA LEU A 106 -0.55 13.98 -14.17
C LEU A 106 -0.93 14.89 -15.33
N ALA A 107 -1.79 15.88 -15.06
CA ALA A 107 -2.12 16.94 -16.00
C ALA A 107 -0.91 17.86 -16.26
N ASP A 108 -0.15 18.18 -15.20
CA ASP A 108 1.12 18.91 -15.29
C ASP A 108 2.28 18.01 -14.81
N PRO A 109 3.23 17.66 -15.69
CA PRO A 109 4.42 16.90 -15.30
C PRO A 109 5.34 17.58 -14.30
N SER A 110 5.10 18.82 -13.89
CA SER A 110 5.84 19.49 -12.81
C SER A 110 5.33 19.17 -11.41
N ASP A 111 4.14 18.58 -11.30
CA ASP A 111 3.52 18.17 -10.03
C ASP A 111 4.17 16.90 -9.47
N TYR A 112 4.97 16.16 -10.25
CA TYR A 112 5.71 15.01 -9.72
C TYR A 112 6.96 15.43 -8.93
N LYS A 113 7.35 14.57 -7.99
CA LYS A 113 8.52 14.78 -7.15
C LYS A 113 9.78 14.16 -7.79
N ARG A 114 10.81 14.99 -8.02
CA ARG A 114 12.08 14.55 -8.61
C ARG A 114 13.30 14.99 -7.79
N GLU A 115 13.98 14.03 -7.17
CA GLU A 115 15.18 14.28 -6.34
C GLU A 115 16.32 13.27 -6.59
N GLY A 116 16.42 12.77 -7.82
CA GLY A 116 17.28 11.63 -8.21
C GLY A 116 16.53 10.51 -8.92
N GLY A 117 15.20 10.55 -8.87
CA GLY A 117 14.29 9.66 -9.59
C GLY A 117 14.33 9.84 -11.11
N ALA A 118 13.62 8.95 -11.80
CA ALA A 118 13.54 8.97 -13.26
C ALA A 118 12.82 10.24 -13.75
N PRO A 119 13.02 10.65 -15.01
CA PRO A 119 12.10 11.60 -15.64
C PRO A 119 10.67 11.07 -15.58
N TYR A 120 9.70 11.98 -15.47
CA TYR A 120 8.28 11.64 -15.57
C TYR A 120 7.98 10.80 -16.82
N ASP A 121 7.29 9.67 -16.62
CA ASP A 121 6.84 8.79 -17.68
C ASP A 121 5.45 8.20 -17.32
N PRO A 122 4.37 8.65 -17.97
CA PRO A 122 3.00 8.19 -17.68
C PRO A 122 2.76 6.74 -18.10
N LEU A 123 3.72 6.06 -18.74
CA LEU A 123 3.60 4.63 -19.03
C LEU A 123 4.08 3.74 -17.89
N THR A 124 4.77 4.33 -16.90
CA THR A 124 5.43 3.57 -15.83
C THR A 124 5.18 4.14 -14.43
N MET A 125 4.56 5.31 -14.35
CA MET A 125 4.26 6.02 -13.12
C MET A 125 2.77 6.37 -13.08
N ASP A 126 2.15 5.97 -11.98
CA ASP A 126 0.78 6.30 -11.62
C ASP A 126 0.79 7.15 -10.34
N PHE A 127 -0.35 7.77 -10.01
CA PHE A 127 -0.43 8.75 -8.94
C PHE A 127 -1.69 8.60 -8.08
N PHE A 128 -1.61 9.14 -6.87
CA PHE A 128 -2.75 9.39 -6.01
C PHE A 128 -2.74 10.85 -5.56
N ALA A 129 -3.84 11.55 -5.79
CA ALA A 129 -4.00 12.97 -5.50
C ALA A 129 -4.54 13.27 -4.09
N GLY A 130 -5.06 12.26 -3.38
CA GLY A 130 -5.50 12.37 -1.99
C GLY A 130 -4.69 11.50 -1.05
N ILE A 131 -4.53 11.96 0.19
CA ILE A 131 -3.92 11.21 1.30
C ILE A 131 -4.61 11.55 2.62
N ASP A 132 -4.78 10.54 3.48
CA ASP A 132 -5.20 10.70 4.87
C ASP A 132 -4.52 9.63 5.74
N GLY A 133 -4.36 9.86 7.04
CA GLY A 133 -3.76 8.89 7.97
C GLY A 133 -2.84 9.50 9.03
N THR A 134 -1.94 8.67 9.57
CA THR A 134 -1.08 9.07 10.68
C THR A 134 0.32 8.48 10.62
N ILE A 135 1.25 9.18 11.28
CA ILE A 135 2.57 8.67 11.67
C ILE A 135 2.68 8.82 13.19
N ASP A 136 2.79 7.72 13.93
CA ASP A 136 2.98 7.73 15.39
C ASP A 136 4.44 7.44 15.73
N ILE A 137 5.12 8.35 16.42
CA ILE A 137 6.49 8.15 16.90
C ILE A 137 6.52 8.22 18.41
N ASP A 138 6.89 7.09 19.03
CA ASP A 138 7.01 6.96 20.48
C ASP A 138 5.74 7.42 21.26
N GLY A 139 4.55 7.28 20.66
CA GLY A 139 3.26 7.70 21.23
C GLY A 139 2.83 9.13 20.88
N VAL A 140 3.61 9.84 20.07
CA VAL A 140 3.22 11.15 19.49
C VAL A 140 2.68 10.92 18.10
N VAL A 141 1.37 11.12 17.95
CA VAL A 141 0.65 10.94 16.68
C VAL A 141 0.71 12.22 15.86
N TYR A 142 1.24 12.11 14.65
CA TYR A 142 1.23 13.13 13.63
C TYR A 142 0.14 12.85 12.60
N ASP A 143 -0.74 13.81 12.36
CA ASP A 143 -1.81 13.70 11.37
C ASP A 143 -1.26 14.00 9.97
N ILE A 144 -1.64 13.19 8.98
CA ILE A 144 -1.25 13.32 7.57
C ILE A 144 -2.52 13.44 6.74
N ASP A 145 -2.82 14.63 6.25
CA ASP A 145 -4.11 14.98 5.62
C ASP A 145 -3.96 15.63 4.24
N ASN A 146 -2.72 15.84 3.78
CA ASN A 146 -2.44 16.35 2.44
C ASN A 146 -1.02 16.06 2.00
N PHE A 147 -0.76 16.29 0.71
CA PHE A 147 0.57 16.45 0.16
C PHE A 147 1.08 17.88 0.35
N VAL A 148 2.41 18.03 0.32
CA VAL A 148 3.08 19.31 0.49
C VAL A 148 3.42 19.89 -0.87
N GLY A 149 2.99 21.13 -1.12
CA GLY A 149 3.09 21.76 -2.44
C GLY A 149 2.03 21.22 -3.40
N ASP A 150 2.27 21.34 -4.70
CA ASP A 150 1.38 20.82 -5.75
C ASP A 150 1.67 19.33 -6.05
N HIS A 151 2.33 18.63 -5.12
CA HIS A 151 2.78 17.26 -5.32
C HIS A 151 1.70 16.22 -5.03
N THR A 152 1.88 15.03 -5.60
CA THR A 152 1.04 13.85 -5.37
C THR A 152 1.89 12.67 -4.90
N PHE A 153 1.25 11.58 -4.46
CA PHE A 153 1.98 10.33 -4.26
C PHE A 153 2.16 9.64 -5.59
N GLN A 154 3.41 9.53 -6.05
CA GLN A 154 3.77 8.81 -7.26
C GLN A 154 4.15 7.36 -6.92
N PHE A 155 3.74 6.39 -7.74
CA PHE A 155 4.17 5.01 -7.62
C PHE A 155 4.38 4.33 -8.98
N GLY A 156 5.23 3.31 -9.01
CA GLY A 156 5.60 2.61 -10.24
C GLY A 156 7.12 2.57 -10.47
N LEU A 157 7.53 2.19 -11.67
CA LEU A 157 8.96 2.07 -12.01
C LEU A 157 9.57 3.46 -12.21
N GLY A 158 10.62 3.76 -11.45
CA GLY A 158 11.28 5.08 -11.47
C GLY A 158 10.57 6.14 -10.62
N ALA A 159 9.43 5.79 -10.01
CA ALA A 159 8.64 6.67 -9.14
C ALA A 159 9.27 6.88 -7.75
N ASN A 160 10.33 6.16 -7.39
CA ASN A 160 11.12 6.53 -6.21
C ASN A 160 11.94 7.80 -6.52
N ALA A 161 11.62 8.91 -5.84
CA ALA A 161 12.28 10.20 -6.06
C ALA A 161 13.80 10.18 -5.81
N LYS A 162 14.37 9.17 -5.14
CA LYS A 162 15.82 9.05 -4.91
C LYS A 162 16.52 8.15 -5.94
N HIS A 163 15.82 7.21 -6.58
CA HIS A 163 16.45 6.23 -7.48
C HIS A 163 15.63 5.93 -8.75
N ALA A 164 16.18 6.31 -9.91
CA ALA A 164 15.51 6.18 -11.20
C ALA A 164 15.19 4.74 -11.67
N GLY A 165 15.89 3.73 -11.15
CA GLY A 165 15.71 2.33 -11.57
C GLY A 165 14.87 1.47 -10.63
N GLU A 166 14.25 2.05 -9.59
CA GLU A 166 13.49 1.29 -8.60
C GLU A 166 11.99 1.31 -8.89
N LEU A 167 11.35 0.15 -8.79
CA LEU A 167 9.91 0.08 -8.53
C LEU A 167 9.69 0.60 -7.11
N GLY A 168 8.84 1.61 -6.96
CA GLY A 168 8.69 2.27 -5.67
C GLY A 168 7.62 3.33 -5.67
N GLY A 169 7.64 4.17 -4.65
CA GLY A 169 6.79 5.33 -4.57
C GLY A 169 7.41 6.44 -3.74
N SER A 170 6.94 7.67 -3.94
CA SER A 170 7.42 8.79 -3.14
C SER A 170 6.40 9.91 -3.05
N ALA A 171 6.52 10.69 -1.97
CA ALA A 171 5.75 11.91 -1.75
C ALA A 171 6.46 12.79 -0.73
N TRP A 172 6.09 14.07 -0.71
CA TRP A 172 6.17 14.87 0.50
C TRP A 172 4.77 14.97 1.09
N VAL A 173 4.64 14.60 2.36
CA VAL A 173 3.34 14.50 3.03
C VAL A 173 3.28 15.39 4.26
N GLN A 174 2.04 15.78 4.60
CA GLN A 174 1.52 16.57 5.73
C GLN A 174 0.97 17.95 5.31
N SER A 175 -0.31 18.28 5.57
CA SER A 175 -0.74 19.69 5.62
C SER A 175 -1.98 19.92 6.49
N CYS A 176 -1.74 20.07 7.79
CA CYS A 176 -2.72 20.20 8.88
C CYS A 176 -3.66 21.44 8.89
N GLY A 177 -4.16 21.94 7.77
CA GLY A 177 -5.15 23.05 7.69
C GLY A 177 -4.89 24.31 8.56
N ASP A 178 -5.96 25.03 8.92
CA ASP A 178 -5.99 26.26 9.76
C ASP A 178 -6.44 25.98 11.23
N GLN A 179 -5.92 24.95 11.91
CA GLN A 179 -5.97 24.94 13.38
C GLN A 179 -4.72 24.35 14.08
N VAL A 180 -4.02 25.28 14.73
CA VAL A 180 -3.74 25.34 16.18
C VAL A 180 -3.10 24.10 16.81
N ASP A 181 -1.76 24.15 16.94
CA ASP A 181 -0.99 23.95 18.18
C ASP A 181 -1.34 22.75 19.11
N ASN A 182 -1.99 21.70 18.64
CA ASN A 182 -2.27 20.51 19.45
C ASN A 182 -1.07 19.54 19.52
N GLY A 183 0.08 19.91 18.93
CA GLY A 183 1.29 19.07 18.90
C GLY A 183 1.22 17.86 17.96
N ARG A 184 0.17 17.76 17.14
CA ARG A 184 -0.05 16.66 16.16
C ARG A 184 0.43 16.98 14.75
N CYS A 185 1.05 18.13 14.57
CA CYS A 185 1.61 18.55 13.30
C CYS A 185 3.07 18.87 13.53
N MET A 186 3.92 18.31 12.67
CA MET A 186 5.34 18.67 12.67
C MET A 186 5.53 20.15 12.42
N THR A 187 6.53 20.72 13.09
CA THR A 187 6.97 22.08 12.84
C THR A 187 7.93 22.18 11.66
N SER A 188 8.46 21.04 11.22
CA SER A 188 9.58 20.96 10.28
C SER A 188 9.23 21.01 8.80
N HIS A 189 7.97 21.30 8.48
CA HIS A 189 7.39 21.50 7.14
C HIS A 189 6.82 20.25 6.46
N HIS A 190 7.46 19.08 6.50
CA HIS A 190 6.93 17.86 5.87
C HIS A 190 7.67 16.58 6.28
N TRP A 191 7.02 15.45 6.02
CA TRP A 191 7.65 14.14 5.90
C TRP A 191 7.98 13.81 4.44
N ASP A 192 9.04 13.06 4.23
CA ASP A 192 9.48 12.57 2.93
C ASP A 192 9.40 11.04 2.89
N LEU A 193 8.55 10.51 2.01
CA LEU A 193 8.44 9.07 1.70
C LEU A 193 9.30 8.74 0.48
N ASN A 194 10.18 7.75 0.59
CA ASN A 194 11.03 7.24 -0.50
C ASN A 194 11.05 5.70 -0.47
N LEU A 195 9.97 5.11 -0.96
CA LEU A 195 9.66 3.71 -0.78
C LEU A 195 10.19 2.87 -1.94
N LYS A 196 10.80 1.73 -1.63
CA LYS A 196 11.08 0.68 -2.60
C LYS A 196 10.05 -0.42 -2.46
N PHE A 197 9.50 -0.85 -3.59
CA PHE A 197 8.49 -1.90 -3.66
C PHE A 197 9.06 -3.19 -4.23
N ALA A 198 8.57 -4.30 -3.72
CA ALA A 198 8.73 -5.61 -4.35
C ALA A 198 7.39 -6.34 -4.29
N GLU A 199 7.00 -6.95 -5.40
CA GLU A 199 5.76 -7.72 -5.48
C GLU A 199 5.77 -8.86 -4.45
N VAL A 200 4.71 -8.96 -3.65
CA VAL A 200 4.50 -10.11 -2.78
C VAL A 200 3.86 -11.20 -3.65
N PRO A 201 4.51 -12.37 -3.80
CA PRO A 201 3.93 -13.44 -4.61
C PRO A 201 2.57 -13.85 -4.06
N GLU A 202 1.54 -13.79 -4.90
CA GLU A 202 0.24 -14.30 -4.51
C GLU A 202 0.35 -15.78 -4.13
N PRO A 203 -0.35 -16.24 -3.07
CA PRO A 203 -0.47 -17.66 -2.80
C PRO A 203 -1.03 -18.32 -4.05
N ASN A 204 -0.30 -19.30 -4.61
CA ASN A 204 -0.63 -19.94 -5.88
C ASN A 204 -2.07 -20.48 -5.85
N SER A 205 -3.02 -19.70 -6.37
CA SER A 205 -4.45 -19.92 -6.23
C SER A 205 -4.89 -21.22 -6.90
N LEU A 206 -4.14 -21.68 -7.91
CA LEU A 206 -4.30 -22.98 -8.55
C LEU A 206 -3.98 -24.14 -7.60
N VAL A 207 -3.01 -23.98 -6.70
CA VAL A 207 -2.69 -25.00 -5.69
C VAL A 207 -3.82 -25.08 -4.67
N LEU A 208 -4.32 -23.94 -4.19
CA LEU A 208 -5.45 -23.89 -3.26
C LEU A 208 -6.73 -24.49 -3.88
N LEU A 209 -7.01 -24.13 -5.14
CA LEU A 209 -8.11 -24.74 -5.91
C LEU A 209 -7.92 -26.25 -6.04
N GLY A 210 -6.72 -26.70 -6.37
CA GLY A 210 -6.37 -28.12 -6.49
C GLY A 210 -6.63 -28.90 -5.20
N ILE A 211 -6.20 -28.36 -4.06
CA ILE A 211 -6.45 -28.94 -2.73
C ILE A 211 -7.96 -28.97 -2.44
N GLY A 212 -8.68 -27.89 -2.73
CA GLY A 212 -10.14 -27.80 -2.56
C GLY A 212 -10.89 -28.86 -3.36
N VAL A 213 -10.56 -29.03 -4.65
CA VAL A 213 -11.16 -30.04 -5.52
C VAL A 213 -10.88 -31.45 -5.02
N LEU A 214 -9.65 -31.75 -4.61
CA LEU A 214 -9.29 -33.06 -4.06
C LEU A 214 -10.06 -33.36 -2.76
N GLY A 215 -10.22 -32.36 -1.89
CA GLY A 215 -11.04 -32.47 -0.68
C GLY A 215 -12.50 -32.82 -0.98
N LEU A 216 -13.12 -32.13 -1.95
CA LEU A 216 -14.50 -32.39 -2.38
C LEU A 216 -14.66 -33.80 -2.97
N ILE A 217 -13.71 -34.27 -3.79
CA ILE A 217 -13.71 -35.63 -4.33
C ILE A 217 -13.61 -36.66 -3.19
N GLY A 218 -12.77 -36.41 -2.19
CA GLY A 218 -12.61 -37.26 -1.00
C GLY A 218 -13.91 -37.41 -0.20
N ILE A 219 -14.61 -36.30 0.05
CA ILE A 219 -15.90 -36.30 0.77
C ILE A 219 -16.96 -37.07 -0.02
N ARG A 220 -17.05 -36.84 -1.33
CA ARG A 220 -18.01 -37.54 -2.20
C ARG A 220 -17.81 -39.05 -2.19
N ARG A 221 -16.55 -39.51 -2.20
CA ARG A 221 -16.22 -40.95 -2.15
C ARG A 221 -16.55 -41.59 -0.80
N ARG A 222 -16.48 -40.84 0.31
CA ARG A 222 -16.88 -41.34 1.63
C ARG A 222 -18.39 -41.52 1.73
N ASN A 223 -19.15 -40.53 1.27
CA ASN A 223 -20.62 -40.58 1.31
C ASN A 223 -21.23 -41.63 0.37
N ALA A 224 -20.52 -42.04 -0.68
CA ALA A 224 -20.96 -43.11 -1.58
C ALA A 224 -20.71 -44.53 -1.03
N LYS A 225 -19.96 -44.67 0.07
CA LYS A 225 -19.63 -45.95 0.70
C LYS A 225 -20.36 -46.18 2.04
N ALA A 226 -21.11 -45.19 2.52
CA ALA A 226 -22.00 -45.28 3.67
C ALA A 226 -23.44 -45.53 3.18
#